data_AF-A0A8T3DI27-F1
#
_entry.id   AF-A0A8T3DI27-F1
#
_cell.length_a   1.000
_cell.length_b   1.000
_cell.length_c   1.000
_cell.angle_alpha   90.00
_cell.angle_beta   90.00
_cell.angle_gamma   90.00
#
_symmetry.space_group_name_H-M   'P 1'
#
loop_
_entity.id
_entity.type
_entity.pdbx_description
1 polymer ?
#
loop_
_entity_poly.entity_id
_entity_poly.type
_entity_poly.pdbx_seq_one_letter_code
_entity_poly.pdbx_strand_id
1 'polypeptide(L)' 'MCSYKLVGVKFEVWGLQTRVEQFVHKVIRDILLVGHRQAFAWVDEWFAMSLEDVRKFETQMHVATNQKLGCQET' A
#
# COMPACT_ATOMS: atom_id res chain seq x y z
N MET A 1 -18.03 -6.05 5.35
CA MET A 1 -17.34 -6.85 4.32
C MET A 1 -16.07 -7.45 4.91
N CYS A 2 -15.44 -8.42 4.25
CA CYS A 2 -14.17 -9.01 4.69
C CYS A 2 -13.26 -9.23 3.47
N SER A 3 -11.97 -8.91 3.60
CA SER A 3 -10.95 -9.18 2.59
C SER A 3 -9.97 -10.21 3.14
N TYR A 4 -9.94 -11.40 2.53
CA TYR A 4 -9.01 -12.47 2.90
C TYR A 4 -7.72 -12.33 2.09
N LYS A 5 -6.71 -11.71 2.70
CA LYS A 5 -5.39 -11.47 2.07
C LYS A 5 -4.42 -12.58 2.46
N LEU A 6 -4.32 -13.62 1.63
CA LEU A 6 -3.30 -14.66 1.78
C LEU A 6 -1.94 -14.11 1.36
N VAL A 7 -0.94 -14.19 2.23
CA VAL A 7 0.39 -13.62 2.01
C VAL A 7 1.42 -14.74 2.04
N GLY A 8 2.22 -14.84 0.98
CA GLY A 8 3.42 -15.67 0.93
C GLY A 8 4.66 -14.78 0.85
N VAL A 9 5.68 -15.09 1.63
CA VAL A 9 6.98 -14.40 1.60
C VAL A 9 8.04 -15.44 1.32
N LYS A 10 8.99 -15.10 0.44
CA LYS A 10 10.12 -15.95 0.09
C LYS A 10 11.41 -15.12 0.15
N PHE A 11 12.34 -15.51 1.03
CA PHE A 11 13.62 -14.83 1.19
C PHE A 11 14.78 -15.83 1.35
N GLU A 12 15.39 -16.24 0.24
CA GLU A 12 16.40 -17.30 0.19
C GLU A 12 17.82 -16.77 0.45
N VAL A 13 18.07 -16.28 1.66
CA VAL A 13 19.41 -15.87 2.11
C VAL A 13 19.83 -16.70 3.31
N TRP A 14 20.98 -17.38 3.17
CA TRP A 14 21.52 -18.24 4.22
C TRP A 14 21.71 -17.47 5.53
N GLY A 15 21.25 -18.06 6.64
CA GLY A 15 21.32 -17.46 7.97
C GLY A 15 20.31 -16.34 8.26
N LEU A 16 19.54 -15.86 7.26
CA LEU A 16 18.60 -14.75 7.43
C LEU A 16 17.15 -15.07 7.04
N GLN A 17 16.91 -16.13 6.25
CA GLN A 17 15.59 -16.54 5.74
C GLN A 17 14.45 -16.37 6.76
N THR A 18 14.43 -17.19 7.80
CA THR A 18 13.33 -17.22 8.78
C THR A 18 13.08 -15.87 9.44
N ARG A 19 14.16 -15.16 9.82
CA ARG A 19 14.05 -13.87 10.52
C ARG A 19 13.45 -12.80 9.63
N VAL A 20 13.88 -12.76 8.36
CA VAL A 20 13.38 -11.76 7.40
C VAL A 20 11.96 -12.09 6.95
N GLU A 21 11.64 -13.35 6.67
CA GLU A 21 10.28 -13.75 6.29
C GLU A 21 9.26 -13.42 7.39
N GLN A 22 9.58 -13.75 8.65
CA GLN A 22 8.75 -13.40 9.81
C GLN A 22 8.61 -11.89 9.99
N PHE A 23 9.70 -11.15 9.81
CA PHE A 23 9.68 -9.69 9.89
C PHE A 23 8.76 -9.08 8.82
N VAL A 24 8.85 -9.53 7.57
CA VAL A 24 8.00 -9.05 6.48
C VAL A 24 6.53 -9.35 6.76
N HIS A 25 6.20 -10.54 7.26
CA HIS A 25 4.83 -10.84 7.68
C HIS A 25 4.29 -9.88 8.75
N LYS A 26 5.12 -9.50 9.73
CA LYS A 26 4.76 -8.51 10.74
C LYS A 26 4.52 -7.14 10.11
N VAL A 27 5.44 -6.67 9.26
CA VAL A 27 5.31 -5.38 8.57
C VAL A 27 4.06 -5.33 7.70
N ILE A 28 3.75 -6.40 6.95
CA ILE A 28 2.54 -6.47 6.13
C ILE A 28 1.29 -6.37 7.00
N ARG A 29 1.25 -7.04 8.16
CA ARG A 29 0.14 -6.89 9.11
C ARG A 29 -0.01 -5.45 9.57
N ASP A 30 1.09 -4.81 9.95
CA ASP A 30 1.08 -3.43 10.47
C ASP A 30 0.60 -2.43 9.40
N ILE A 31 1.11 -2.56 8.16
CA ILE A 31 0.68 -1.74 7.01
C ILE A 31 -0.81 -1.94 6.72
N LEU A 32 -1.28 -3.20 6.66
CA LEU A 32 -2.68 -3.49 6.38
C LEU A 32 -3.59 -2.96 7.49
N LEU A 33 -3.18 -3.07 8.76
CA LEU A 33 -3.98 -2.58 9.88
C LEU A 33 -4.14 -1.05 9.81
N VAL A 34 -3.04 -0.31 9.63
CA VAL A 34 -3.08 1.16 9.51
C VAL A 34 -3.85 1.59 8.26
N GLY A 35 -3.60 0.95 7.12
CA GLY A 35 -4.26 1.27 5.86
C GLY A 35 -5.78 1.10 5.91
N HIS A 36 -6.31 0.04 6.53
CA HIS A 36 -7.77 -0.11 6.67
C HIS A 36 -8.38 0.88 7.65
N ARG A 37 -7.66 1.25 8.73
CA ARG A 37 -8.11 2.32 9.65
C ARG A 37 -8.20 3.66 8.93
N GLN A 38 -7.19 3.99 8.12
CA GLN A 38 -7.18 5.22 7.30
C GLN A 38 -8.27 5.21 6.23
N ALA A 39 -8.42 4.10 5.50
CA ALA A 39 -9.45 3.96 4.48
C ALA A 39 -10.86 4.20 5.06
N PHE A 40 -11.13 3.71 6.27
CA PHE A 40 -12.38 4.00 6.96
C PHE A 40 -12.46 5.44 7.47
N ALA A 41 -11.38 5.98 8.06
CA ALA A 41 -11.35 7.35 8.57
C ALA A 41 -11.57 8.41 7.46
N TRP A 42 -11.17 8.10 6.22
CA TRP A 42 -11.35 8.97 5.05
C TRP A 42 -12.57 8.58 4.20
N VAL A 43 -13.53 7.83 4.74
CA VAL A 43 -14.70 7.37 3.96
C VAL A 43 -15.45 8.53 3.30
N ASP A 44 -15.59 9.65 4.00
CA ASP A 44 -16.27 10.85 3.50
C ASP A 44 -15.58 11.48 2.28
N GLU A 45 -14.29 11.20 2.08
CA GLU A 45 -13.51 11.73 0.96
C GLU A 45 -13.71 10.92 -0.32
N TRP A 46 -13.92 9.60 -0.21
CA TRP A 46 -13.96 8.70 -1.37
C TRP A 46 -15.30 8.04 -1.66
N PHE A 47 -16.27 8.01 -0.73
CA PHE A 47 -17.51 7.25 -0.91
C PHE A 47 -18.35 7.70 -2.12
N ALA A 48 -18.26 8.97 -2.50
CA ALA A 48 -19.01 9.57 -3.60
C ALA A 48 -18.23 9.64 -4.92
N MET A 49 -16.97 9.18 -4.94
CA MET A 49 -16.13 9.24 -6.13
C MET A 49 -16.63 8.29 -7.22
N SER A 50 -16.66 8.78 -8.46
CA SER A 50 -16.80 7.92 -9.63
C SER A 50 -15.47 7.22 -9.95
N LEU A 51 -15.50 6.20 -10.80
CA LEU A 51 -14.28 5.56 -11.29
C LEU A 51 -13.37 6.55 -12.03
N GLU A 52 -13.94 7.55 -12.72
CA GLU A 52 -13.16 8.60 -13.40
C GLU A 52 -12.41 9.48 -12.39
N ASP A 53 -13.05 9.85 -11.28
CA ASP A 53 -12.42 10.62 -10.21
C ASP A 53 -11.27 9.83 -9.57
N VAL A 54 -11.45 8.52 -9.38
CA VAL A 54 -10.39 7.64 -8.88
C VAL A 54 -9.20 7.62 -9.84
N ARG A 55 -9.42 7.54 -11.15
CA ARG A 55 -8.31 7.59 -12.14
C ARG A 55 -7.58 8.93 -12.13
N LYS A 56 -8.31 10.04 -12.04
CA LYS A 56 -7.70 11.39 -11.91
C LYS A 56 -6.86 11.48 -10.65
N PHE A 57 -7.37 10.97 -9.52
CA PHE A 57 -6.64 10.92 -8.26
C PHE A 57 -5.36 10.09 -8.36
N GLU A 58 -5.42 8.89 -8.96
CA GLU A 58 -4.24 8.04 -9.19
C GLU A 58 -3.15 8.79 -9.99
N THR A 59 -3.52 9.45 -11.09
CA THR A 59 -2.57 10.23 -11.91
C THR A 59 -1.96 11.40 -11.13
N GLN A 60 -2.78 12.18 -10.42
CA GLN A 60 -2.30 13.32 -9.62
C GLN A 60 -1.34 12.87 -8.51
N MET A 61 -1.68 11.79 -7.81
CA MET A 61 -0.84 11.25 -6.73
C MET A 61 0.47 10.66 -7.24
N HIS A 62 0.45 10.01 -8.42
CA HIS A 62 1.66 9.53 -9.07
C HIS A 62 2.64 10.67 -9.38
N VAL A 63 2.16 11.72 -10.08
CA VAL A 63 2.98 12.90 -10.43
C VAL A 63 3.51 13.58 -9.16
N ALA A 64 2.65 13.83 -8.17
CA ALA A 64 3.04 14.47 -6.92
C ALA A 64 4.08 13.65 -6.14
N THR A 65 4.00 12.32 -6.20
CA THR A 65 4.99 11.42 -5.56
C THR A 65 6.33 11.47 -6.28
N ASN A 66 6.34 11.41 -7.60
CA ASN A 66 7.58 11.45 -8.39
C ASN A 66 8.32 12.79 -8.23
N GLN A 67 7.56 13.90 -8.19
CA GLN A 67 8.12 15.23 -7.90
C GLN A 67 8.78 15.28 -6.52
N LYS A 68 8.15 14.70 -5.49
CA LYS A 68 8.73 14.62 -4.14
C LYS A 68 10.00 13.78 -4.08
N LEU A 69 10.10 12.74 -4.91
CA LEU A 69 11.25 11.83 -4.95
C LEU A 69 12.37 12.31 -5.89
N GLY A 70 12.18 13.41 -6.63
CA GLY A 70 13.16 13.94 -7.58
C GLY A 70 13.32 13.11 -8.86
N CYS A 71 12.38 12.19 -9.14
CA CYS A 71 12.32 11.48 -10.41
C CYS A 71 11.70 12.41 -11.47
N GLN A 72 12.52 13.04 -12.29
CA GLN A 72 12.05 13.76 -13.47
C GLN A 72 11.64 12.73 -14.55
N GLU A 73 10.43 12.85 -15.07
CA GLU A 73 9.99 12.07 -16.24
C GLU A 73 10.87 12.50 -17.43
N THR A 74 11.71 11.57 -17.92
CA THR A 74 12.45 11.71 -19.18
C THR A 74 11.55 11.51 -20.38
#